data_AF-A0A518BKK6-F1
#
_entry.id   AF-A0A518BKK6-F1
#
_cell.length_a   1.000
_cell.length_b   1.000
_cell.length_c   1.000
_cell.angle_alpha   90.00
_cell.angle_beta   90.00
_cell.angle_gamma   90.00
#
_symmetry.space_group_name_H-M   'P 1'
#
loop_
_entity.id
_entity.type
_entity.pdbx_description
1 polymer ?
#
loop_
_entity_poly.entity_id
_entity_poly.type
_entity_poly.pdbx_seq_one_letter_code
_entity_poly.pdbx_strand_id
1 'polypeptide(L)'
;MLPLTIGALLCAQALVPSNPAVTTAPPTSGAVRAIGDELTDAEVLAAFESMDERKQRGVVDYLRMDLSHSERFQLQVIRFALSQSDRDPGLWPEAPPIHWFDPVEHAPGQPIARRVLEVDSKAARKMRDDLKRGIPKRRLDPGYVYDWGTGDVQRLASEQDPHRIVSNALKGFAPDLDLAEALVLRWLDDGAQRKTLAAFDNRYTDRSGNVFPEVSLYDAWASGAEIEMPDVDTLGLVHSLVPERKWDRRWVAPVPNSEHDEMYGLIGELFVPAKEHRSLREALSRCFLIAEPVMRDGFSSGHVTAFQAFWEENGSEPTKAAEALPAPKDFGDFLRDWIRRLGKDEDLLAAARGRAAALAADEVYVRGRLIAVMRDMGAFEAKGN
;
A
#
# COMPACT_ATOMS: atom_id res chain seq x y z
N MET A 1 47.52 -3.74 23.74
CA MET A 1 46.59 -4.86 23.44
C MET A 1 45.51 -4.84 24.51
N LEU A 2 44.35 -4.30 24.17
CA LEU A 2 43.14 -4.29 25.02
C LEU A 2 42.11 -5.19 24.30
N PRO A 3 41.45 -6.13 24.98
CA PRO A 3 40.47 -6.97 24.33
C PRO A 3 39.16 -6.18 24.16
N LEU A 4 38.65 -6.14 22.93
CA LEU A 4 37.28 -5.73 22.63
C LEU A 4 36.32 -6.81 23.15
N THR A 5 35.51 -6.45 24.14
CA THR A 5 34.34 -7.20 24.58
C THR A 5 33.23 -7.05 23.53
N ILE A 6 33.00 -8.10 22.75
CA ILE A 6 31.81 -8.23 21.91
C ILE A 6 30.63 -8.53 22.84
N GLY A 7 29.82 -7.52 23.13
CA GLY A 7 28.51 -7.71 23.76
C GLY A 7 27.57 -8.37 22.75
N ALA A 8 27.24 -9.64 22.98
CA ALA A 8 26.17 -10.31 22.25
C ALA A 8 24.84 -9.64 22.62
N LEU A 9 24.29 -8.86 21.70
CA LEU A 9 22.93 -8.36 21.80
C LEU A 9 21.99 -9.56 21.68
N LEU A 10 21.34 -9.96 22.77
CA LEU A 10 20.21 -10.88 22.76
C LEU A 10 19.04 -10.15 22.07
N CYS A 11 18.94 -10.28 20.75
CA CYS A 11 17.70 -9.99 20.03
C CYS A 11 16.65 -10.99 20.52
N ALA A 12 15.74 -10.55 21.39
CA ALA A 12 14.54 -11.31 21.69
C ALA A 12 13.78 -11.52 20.37
N GLN A 13 13.71 -12.77 19.90
CA GLN A 13 12.91 -13.11 18.73
C GLN A 13 11.45 -12.87 19.12
N ALA A 14 10.82 -11.86 18.51
CA ALA A 14 9.39 -11.67 18.63
C ALA A 14 8.71 -12.92 18.05
N LEU A 15 7.95 -13.63 18.89
CA LEU A 15 7.18 -14.78 18.43
C LEU A 15 6.14 -14.30 17.43
N VAL A 16 6.02 -15.04 16.33
CA VAL A 16 5.05 -14.75 15.29
C VAL A 16 3.65 -14.98 15.88
N PRO A 17 2.72 -14.02 15.72
CA PRO A 17 1.36 -14.19 16.20
C PRO A 17 0.72 -15.43 15.59
N SER A 18 0.40 -16.42 16.42
CA SER A 18 -0.45 -17.53 16.00
C SER A 18 -1.87 -17.01 15.84
N ASN A 19 -2.55 -17.37 14.75
CA ASN A 19 -3.97 -17.11 14.58
C ASN A 19 -4.71 -17.63 15.83
N PRO A 20 -5.58 -16.84 16.48
CA PRO A 20 -6.41 -17.39 17.55
C PRO A 20 -7.11 -18.63 17.00
N ALA A 21 -6.96 -19.77 17.68
CA ALA A 21 -7.74 -20.96 17.36
C ALA A 21 -9.21 -20.54 17.21
N VAL A 22 -9.96 -21.18 16.32
CA VAL A 22 -11.42 -20.99 16.16
C VAL A 22 -12.09 -21.40 17.47
N THR A 23 -11.96 -20.53 18.46
CA THR A 23 -12.44 -20.65 19.81
C THR A 23 -13.43 -19.52 19.92
N THR A 24 -14.66 -19.90 20.26
CA THR A 24 -15.83 -19.04 20.44
C THR A 24 -15.48 -17.59 20.76
N ALA A 25 -16.05 -16.69 19.95
CA ALA A 25 -15.96 -15.23 19.97
C ALA A 25 -15.34 -14.63 21.25
N PRO A 26 -14.34 -13.72 21.13
CA PRO A 26 -13.70 -13.13 22.29
C PRO A 26 -14.74 -12.48 23.22
N PRO A 27 -14.73 -12.79 24.53
CA PRO A 27 -15.66 -12.22 25.49
C PRO A 27 -15.28 -10.76 25.74
N THR A 28 -15.77 -9.84 24.90
CA THR A 28 -15.77 -8.37 25.11
C THR A 28 -16.41 -7.58 23.95
N SER A 29 -16.86 -8.21 22.87
CA SER A 29 -17.35 -7.48 21.69
C SER A 29 -18.66 -6.70 21.91
N GLY A 30 -19.51 -7.11 22.86
CA GLY A 30 -20.81 -6.48 23.07
C GLY A 30 -20.74 -5.01 23.50
N ALA A 31 -19.85 -4.69 24.45
CA ALA A 31 -19.72 -3.33 25.00
C ALA A 31 -19.00 -2.37 24.06
N VAL A 32 -17.94 -2.83 23.36
CA VAL A 32 -17.19 -2.00 22.40
C VAL A 32 -18.04 -1.73 21.15
N ARG A 33 -18.84 -2.71 20.70
CA ARG A 33 -19.76 -2.55 19.58
C ARG A 33 -20.90 -1.57 19.92
N ALA A 34 -21.46 -1.66 21.13
CA ALA A 34 -22.47 -0.72 21.60
C ALA A 34 -21.98 0.75 21.63
N ILE A 35 -20.73 1.00 22.01
CA ILE A 35 -20.14 2.36 22.02
C ILE A 35 -19.90 2.89 20.60
N GLY A 36 -19.53 2.00 19.67
CA GLY A 36 -19.31 2.38 18.28
C GLY A 36 -20.59 2.80 17.56
N ASP A 37 -21.70 2.11 17.79
CA ASP A 37 -22.92 2.27 16.99
C ASP A 37 -23.72 3.55 17.34
N GLU A 38 -23.35 4.28 18.40
CA GLU A 38 -24.06 5.49 18.86
C GLU A 38 -23.71 6.77 18.07
N LEU A 39 -22.51 6.86 17.50
CA LEU A 39 -22.01 8.07 16.84
C LEU A 39 -21.60 7.78 15.39
N THR A 40 -22.00 8.66 14.47
CA THR A 40 -21.54 8.63 13.08
C THR A 40 -20.09 9.11 12.96
N ASP A 41 -19.38 8.65 11.94
CA ASP A 41 -17.98 9.07 11.70
C ASP A 41 -17.86 10.59 11.52
N ALA A 42 -18.89 11.23 10.94
CA ALA A 42 -18.94 12.68 10.77
C ALA A 42 -19.06 13.42 12.11
N GLU A 43 -19.87 12.92 13.06
CA GLU A 43 -19.99 13.50 14.40
C GLU A 43 -18.68 13.35 15.19
N VAL A 44 -18.01 12.19 15.07
CA VAL A 44 -16.72 11.98 15.74
C VAL A 44 -15.65 12.90 15.16
N LEU A 45 -15.56 13.04 13.84
CA LEU A 45 -14.61 13.97 13.21
C LEU A 45 -14.89 15.42 13.60
N ALA A 46 -16.15 15.86 13.57
CA ALA A 46 -16.52 17.22 13.96
C ALA A 46 -16.16 17.51 15.43
N ALA A 47 -16.35 16.53 16.33
CA ALA A 47 -15.93 16.64 17.72
C ALA A 47 -14.41 16.78 17.84
N PHE A 48 -13.64 15.95 17.13
CA PHE A 48 -12.18 16.02 17.10
C PHE A 48 -11.67 17.36 16.57
N GLU A 49 -12.23 17.85 15.46
CA GLU A 49 -11.88 19.14 14.86
C GLU A 49 -12.19 20.33 15.76
N SER A 50 -13.17 20.19 16.67
CA SER A 50 -13.51 21.23 17.64
C SER A 50 -12.55 21.33 18.82
N MET A 51 -11.71 20.30 19.04
CA MET A 51 -10.68 20.28 20.07
C MET A 51 -9.49 21.16 19.64
N ASP A 52 -8.76 21.73 20.60
CA ASP A 52 -7.50 22.40 20.30
C ASP A 52 -6.42 21.40 19.87
N GLU A 53 -5.39 21.88 19.15
CA GLU A 53 -4.32 21.03 18.60
C GLU A 53 -3.60 20.18 19.64
N ARG A 54 -3.47 20.65 20.89
CA ARG A 54 -2.81 19.90 21.96
C ARG A 54 -3.67 18.70 22.35
N LYS A 55 -4.97 18.89 22.49
CA LYS A 55 -5.92 17.79 22.74
C LYS A 55 -5.99 16.83 21.56
N GLN A 56 -5.97 17.33 20.33
CA GLN A 56 -5.94 16.48 19.13
C GLN A 56 -4.74 15.54 19.12
N ARG A 57 -3.54 16.06 19.39
CA ARG A 57 -2.34 15.22 19.58
C ARG A 57 -2.49 14.23 20.74
N GLY A 58 -3.03 14.70 21.87
CA GLY A 58 -3.28 13.85 23.04
C GLY A 58 -4.23 12.67 22.76
N VAL A 59 -5.23 12.84 21.90
CA VAL A 59 -6.11 11.73 21.45
C VAL A 59 -5.32 10.67 20.69
N VAL A 60 -4.43 11.08 19.78
CA VAL A 60 -3.58 10.15 19.02
C VAL A 60 -2.61 9.41 19.94
N ASP A 61 -1.95 10.13 20.85
CA ASP A 61 -0.99 9.54 21.78
C ASP A 61 -1.68 8.55 22.74
N TYR A 62 -2.85 8.91 23.27
CA TYR A 62 -3.64 8.02 24.11
C TYR A 62 -4.13 6.80 23.31
N LEU A 63 -4.63 6.98 22.08
CA LEU A 63 -5.03 5.84 21.25
C LEU A 63 -3.86 4.88 20.99
N ARG A 64 -2.67 5.39 20.64
CA ARG A 64 -1.46 4.56 20.48
C ARG A 64 -1.13 3.79 21.75
N MET A 65 -1.12 4.47 22.91
CA MET A 65 -0.85 3.84 24.21
C MET A 65 -1.87 2.74 24.52
N ASP A 66 -3.16 3.03 24.36
CA ASP A 66 -4.26 2.12 24.67
C ASP A 66 -4.21 0.85 23.80
N LEU A 67 -3.97 1.00 22.50
CA LEU A 67 -3.86 -0.12 21.57
C LEU A 67 -2.56 -0.94 21.76
N SER A 68 -1.49 -0.33 22.28
CA SER A 68 -0.18 -0.99 22.44
C SER A 68 -0.22 -2.25 23.31
N HIS A 69 -1.13 -2.30 24.29
CA HIS A 69 -1.29 -3.43 25.22
C HIS A 69 -2.36 -4.44 24.80
N SER A 70 -3.06 -4.19 23.70
CA SER A 70 -4.17 -5.02 23.27
C SER A 70 -3.69 -6.28 22.56
N GLU A 71 -4.20 -7.44 22.96
CA GLU A 71 -3.87 -8.76 22.38
C GLU A 71 -4.70 -9.09 21.13
N ARG A 72 -5.31 -8.09 20.49
CA ARG A 72 -6.07 -8.26 19.24
C ARG A 72 -5.14 -8.69 18.10
N PHE A 73 -5.64 -9.54 17.21
CA PHE A 73 -4.84 -10.20 16.19
C PHE A 73 -4.15 -9.22 15.24
N GLN A 74 -4.88 -8.24 14.69
CA GLN A 74 -4.36 -7.17 13.85
C GLN A 74 -3.23 -6.40 14.56
N LEU A 75 -3.42 -6.07 15.83
CA LEU A 75 -2.42 -5.33 16.61
C LEU A 75 -1.18 -6.19 16.89
N GLN A 76 -1.34 -7.50 17.07
CA GLN A 76 -0.21 -8.42 17.18
C GLN A 76 0.60 -8.48 15.88
N VAL A 77 -0.04 -8.60 14.70
CA VAL A 77 0.69 -8.64 13.42
C VAL A 77 1.31 -7.31 13.03
N ILE A 78 0.68 -6.17 13.39
CA ILE A 78 1.29 -4.83 13.26
C ILE A 78 2.54 -4.75 14.13
N ARG A 79 2.44 -5.08 15.43
CA ARG A 79 3.60 -5.05 16.34
C ARG A 79 4.70 -6.00 15.88
N PHE A 80 4.34 -7.18 15.37
CA PHE A 80 5.31 -8.10 14.79
C PHE A 80 6.07 -7.41 13.64
N ALA A 81 5.37 -6.84 12.66
CA ALA A 81 6.02 -6.13 11.56
C ALA A 81 6.91 -4.97 12.07
N LEU A 82 6.41 -4.14 12.96
CA LEU A 82 7.19 -3.02 13.53
C LEU A 82 8.42 -3.51 14.31
N SER A 83 8.33 -4.63 15.04
CA SER A 83 9.45 -5.20 15.80
C SER A 83 10.59 -5.73 14.92
N GLN A 84 10.28 -6.06 13.66
CA GLN A 84 11.26 -6.50 12.66
C GLN A 84 11.82 -5.33 11.84
N SER A 85 11.36 -4.10 12.09
CA SER A 85 11.91 -2.91 11.44
C SER A 85 13.36 -2.71 11.86
N ASP A 86 14.23 -2.46 10.88
CA ASP A 86 15.63 -2.10 11.07
C ASP A 86 15.82 -0.60 11.35
N ARG A 87 14.72 0.15 11.44
CA ARG A 87 14.71 1.62 11.54
C ARG A 87 13.52 2.12 12.35
N ASP A 88 13.74 3.16 13.14
CA ASP A 88 12.66 3.87 13.83
C ASP A 88 11.73 4.55 12.81
N PRO A 89 10.41 4.63 13.07
CA PRO A 89 9.43 5.21 12.14
C PRO A 89 9.78 6.63 11.65
N GLY A 90 10.33 7.48 12.52
CA GLY A 90 10.70 8.86 12.18
C GLY A 90 11.96 8.99 11.33
N LEU A 91 12.74 7.91 11.18
CA LEU A 91 14.02 7.91 10.46
C LEU A 91 13.88 7.43 9.01
N TRP A 92 12.70 6.96 8.59
CA TRP A 92 12.44 6.65 7.17
C TRP A 92 12.60 7.90 6.29
N PRO A 93 13.20 7.75 5.09
CA PRO A 93 13.39 8.86 4.16
C PRO A 93 12.04 9.41 3.73
N GLU A 94 11.97 10.72 3.51
CA GLU A 94 10.77 11.32 2.93
C GLU A 94 10.60 10.88 1.48
N ALA A 95 9.36 10.72 1.06
CA ALA A 95 9.06 10.40 -0.33
C ALA A 95 9.64 11.50 -1.24
N PRO A 96 10.36 11.12 -2.32
CA PRO A 96 10.96 12.10 -3.20
C PRO A 96 9.87 12.92 -3.90
N PRO A 97 10.21 14.13 -4.38
CA PRO A 97 9.33 14.87 -5.27
C PRO A 97 8.90 14.00 -6.46
N ILE A 98 7.70 14.27 -6.98
CA ILE A 98 7.24 13.62 -8.20
C ILE A 98 8.25 13.88 -9.33
N HIS A 99 8.46 12.87 -10.18
CA HIS A 99 9.40 12.93 -11.29
C HIS A 99 8.73 12.39 -12.57
N TRP A 100 9.32 12.74 -13.71
CA TRP A 100 8.87 12.36 -15.06
C TRP A 100 10.08 12.32 -15.99
N PHE A 101 9.96 11.69 -17.14
CA PHE A 101 11.06 11.62 -18.11
C PHE A 101 11.40 12.99 -18.69
N ASP A 102 12.69 13.32 -18.71
CA ASP A 102 13.19 14.59 -19.24
C ASP A 102 13.00 14.65 -20.78
N PRO A 103 12.21 15.62 -21.30
CA PRO A 103 12.06 15.81 -22.74
C PRO A 103 13.37 16.02 -23.49
N VAL A 104 14.35 16.67 -22.87
CA VAL A 104 15.65 16.95 -23.51
C VAL A 104 16.47 15.68 -23.62
N GLU A 105 16.39 14.78 -22.65
CA GLU A 105 17.09 13.50 -22.70
C GLU A 105 16.42 12.50 -23.64
N HIS A 106 15.10 12.36 -23.54
CA HIS A 106 14.39 11.24 -24.17
C HIS A 106 13.73 11.59 -25.50
N ALA A 107 13.44 12.88 -25.76
CA ALA A 107 12.84 13.35 -26.99
C ALA A 107 13.49 14.67 -27.50
N PRO A 108 14.82 14.72 -27.70
CA PRO A 108 15.55 15.97 -28.02
C PRO A 108 15.12 16.62 -29.35
N GLY A 109 14.55 15.85 -30.28
CA GLY A 109 13.99 16.38 -31.52
C GLY A 109 12.70 17.18 -31.33
N GLN A 110 12.01 16.98 -30.19
CA GLN A 110 10.76 17.64 -29.82
C GLN A 110 10.67 17.82 -28.29
N PRO A 111 11.53 18.66 -27.68
CA PRO A 111 11.56 18.83 -26.23
C PRO A 111 10.36 19.67 -25.77
N ILE A 112 9.26 19.00 -25.44
CA ILE A 112 8.04 19.66 -24.93
C ILE A 112 8.24 20.03 -23.45
N ALA A 113 8.13 21.33 -23.13
CA ALA A 113 8.24 21.82 -21.76
C ALA A 113 7.16 21.21 -20.85
N ARG A 114 7.55 20.82 -19.63
CA ARG A 114 6.68 20.12 -18.67
C ARG A 114 6.07 21.09 -17.68
N ARG A 115 4.76 20.95 -17.43
CA ARG A 115 4.00 21.72 -16.46
C ARG A 115 3.22 20.79 -15.55
N VAL A 116 3.57 20.78 -14.26
CA VAL A 116 2.82 20.06 -13.23
C VAL A 116 1.46 20.72 -13.06
N LEU A 117 0.39 19.93 -13.16
CA LEU A 117 -0.96 20.38 -12.87
C LEU A 117 -1.22 20.34 -11.37
N GLU A 118 -2.06 21.27 -10.89
CA GLU A 118 -2.64 21.17 -9.56
C GLU A 118 -3.45 19.87 -9.43
N VAL A 119 -3.27 19.17 -8.32
CA VAL A 119 -3.91 17.87 -8.03
C VAL A 119 -5.44 17.97 -8.18
N ASP A 120 -6.01 19.07 -7.71
CA ASP A 120 -7.46 19.34 -7.74
C ASP A 120 -7.94 20.10 -8.99
N SER A 121 -7.07 20.26 -10.00
CA SER A 121 -7.53 20.83 -11.28
C SER A 121 -8.55 19.89 -11.95
N LYS A 122 -9.50 20.47 -12.69
CA LYS A 122 -10.51 19.68 -13.44
C LYS A 122 -9.85 18.66 -14.38
N ALA A 123 -8.75 19.04 -15.02
CA ALA A 123 -8.00 18.18 -15.92
C ALA A 123 -7.31 17.02 -15.18
N ALA A 124 -6.63 17.29 -14.06
CA ALA A 124 -5.96 16.26 -13.28
C ALA A 124 -6.95 15.24 -12.70
N ARG A 125 -8.05 15.72 -12.11
CA ARG A 125 -9.12 14.83 -11.60
C ARG A 125 -9.72 13.98 -12.71
N LYS A 126 -10.05 14.59 -13.86
CA LYS A 126 -10.61 13.83 -15.00
C LYS A 126 -9.65 12.73 -15.46
N MET A 127 -8.37 13.03 -15.66
CA MET A 127 -7.39 12.03 -16.10
C MET A 127 -7.23 10.91 -15.07
N ARG A 128 -7.14 11.25 -13.79
CA ARG A 128 -7.08 10.26 -12.70
C ARG A 128 -8.33 9.38 -12.69
N ASP A 129 -9.51 9.97 -12.74
CA ASP A 129 -10.77 9.24 -12.66
C ASP A 129 -11.01 8.37 -13.91
N ASP A 130 -10.51 8.79 -15.08
CA ASP A 130 -10.56 7.99 -16.31
C ASP A 130 -9.62 6.79 -16.25
N LEU A 131 -8.35 6.99 -15.87
CA LEU A 131 -7.34 5.93 -15.82
C LEU A 131 -7.50 5.00 -14.62
N LYS A 132 -8.09 5.48 -13.53
CA LYS A 132 -8.35 4.71 -12.30
C LYS A 132 -9.81 4.30 -12.15
N ARG A 133 -10.64 4.42 -13.19
CA ARG A 133 -12.09 4.14 -13.13
C ARG A 133 -12.42 2.74 -12.57
N GLY A 134 -11.60 1.75 -12.89
CA GLY A 134 -11.74 0.37 -12.41
C GLY A 134 -10.92 0.03 -11.16
N ILE A 135 -10.19 0.99 -10.61
CA ILE A 135 -9.33 0.81 -9.44
C ILE A 135 -10.06 1.45 -8.25
N PRO A 136 -10.65 0.66 -7.34
CA PRO A 136 -11.38 1.24 -6.23
C PRO A 136 -10.42 2.06 -5.34
N LYS A 137 -10.92 3.19 -4.83
CA LYS A 137 -10.11 4.05 -3.96
C LYS A 137 -9.82 3.32 -2.65
N ARG A 138 -8.55 3.38 -2.22
CA ARG A 138 -8.16 2.85 -0.91
C ARG A 138 -8.91 3.58 0.22
N ARG A 139 -9.37 2.81 1.22
CA ARG A 139 -9.96 3.36 2.45
C ARG A 139 -8.90 4.02 3.34
N LEU A 140 -7.73 3.37 3.45
CA LEU A 140 -6.58 3.84 4.23
C LEU A 140 -5.93 5.06 3.57
N ASP A 141 -5.70 6.11 4.35
CA ASP A 141 -4.91 7.27 3.96
C ASP A 141 -3.47 7.15 4.52
N PRO A 142 -2.47 6.84 3.67
CA PRO A 142 -1.14 6.47 4.15
C PRO A 142 -0.33 7.68 4.64
N GLY A 143 0.43 7.46 5.70
CA GLY A 143 1.59 8.25 6.14
C GLY A 143 2.92 7.60 5.75
N TYR A 144 2.90 6.31 5.40
CA TYR A 144 4.03 5.56 4.88
C TYR A 144 3.66 4.81 3.61
N VAL A 145 4.59 4.71 2.67
CA VAL A 145 4.43 3.95 1.43
C VAL A 145 5.67 3.11 1.16
N TYR A 146 5.49 2.02 0.44
CA TYR A 146 6.59 1.28 -0.15
C TYR A 146 6.91 1.86 -1.52
N ASP A 147 8.17 2.25 -1.74
CA ASP A 147 8.63 2.70 -3.04
C ASP A 147 9.24 1.54 -3.82
N TRP A 148 8.57 1.16 -4.90
CA TRP A 148 9.00 0.06 -5.76
C TRP A 148 10.30 0.35 -6.51
N GLY A 149 10.68 1.63 -6.67
CA GLY A 149 11.91 1.99 -7.38
C GLY A 149 13.16 1.81 -6.53
N THR A 150 13.13 2.23 -5.26
CA THR A 150 14.22 2.03 -4.31
C THR A 150 14.16 0.68 -3.61
N GLY A 151 12.98 0.10 -3.50
CA GLY A 151 12.73 -1.09 -2.70
C GLY A 151 12.75 -0.82 -1.19
N ASP A 152 12.43 0.41 -0.77
CA ASP A 152 12.45 0.83 0.62
C ASP A 152 11.16 1.55 1.03
N VAL A 153 10.96 1.65 2.35
CA VAL A 153 9.83 2.41 2.91
C VAL A 153 10.13 3.90 2.89
N GLN A 154 9.12 4.70 2.52
CA GLN A 154 9.17 6.15 2.49
C GLN A 154 8.08 6.76 3.35
N ARG A 155 8.42 7.89 3.98
CA ARG A 155 7.54 8.69 4.82
C ARG A 155 6.87 9.79 3.99
N LEU A 156 5.56 9.92 4.13
CA LEU A 156 4.78 11.01 3.53
C LEU A 156 4.71 12.21 4.49
N ALA A 157 4.45 13.39 3.94
CA ALA A 157 4.36 14.62 4.73
C ALA A 157 3.24 14.58 5.80
N SER A 158 2.17 13.81 5.53
CA SER A 158 1.02 13.61 6.41
C SER A 158 1.23 12.55 7.49
N GLU A 159 2.44 12.01 7.65
CA GLU A 159 2.67 10.87 8.53
C GLU A 159 2.24 11.12 9.98
N GLN A 160 2.63 12.25 10.56
CA GLN A 160 2.23 12.66 11.92
C GLN A 160 0.92 13.46 11.97
N ASP A 161 0.18 13.58 10.85
CA ASP A 161 -1.08 14.34 10.85
C ASP A 161 -2.13 13.67 11.74
N PRO A 162 -2.56 14.31 12.85
CA PRO A 162 -3.56 13.73 13.74
C PRO A 162 -4.90 13.48 13.04
N HIS A 163 -5.27 14.32 12.06
CA HIS A 163 -6.54 14.19 11.34
C HIS A 163 -6.57 12.91 10.50
N ARG A 164 -5.47 12.64 9.78
CA ARG A 164 -5.26 11.39 9.05
C ARG A 164 -5.37 10.17 9.97
N ILE A 165 -4.67 10.19 11.10
CA ILE A 165 -4.64 9.05 12.04
C ILE A 165 -6.04 8.78 12.60
N VAL A 166 -6.76 9.82 13.02
CA VAL A 166 -8.14 9.69 13.54
C VAL A 166 -9.11 9.24 12.44
N SER A 167 -9.01 9.79 11.23
CA SER A 167 -9.82 9.37 10.08
C SER A 167 -9.60 7.90 9.73
N ASN A 168 -8.35 7.42 9.82
CA ASN A 168 -8.02 6.01 9.62
C ASN A 168 -8.54 5.11 10.74
N ALA A 169 -8.41 5.54 12.00
CA ALA A 169 -8.93 4.78 13.14
C ALA A 169 -10.46 4.67 13.12
N LEU A 170 -11.19 5.70 12.63
CA LEU A 170 -12.62 5.60 12.37
C LEU A 170 -12.99 4.52 11.34
N LYS A 171 -12.12 4.32 10.34
CA LYS A 171 -12.26 3.26 9.34
C LYS A 171 -11.75 1.90 9.85
N GLY A 172 -11.35 1.80 11.12
CA GLY A 172 -10.85 0.57 11.74
C GLY A 172 -9.36 0.29 11.52
N PHE A 173 -8.58 1.26 11.03
CA PHE A 173 -7.15 1.08 10.85
C PHE A 173 -6.39 1.61 12.06
N ALA A 174 -5.68 0.72 12.75
CA ALA A 174 -4.84 1.10 13.88
C ALA A 174 -3.71 2.07 13.43
N PRO A 175 -3.20 2.91 14.34
CA PRO A 175 -1.97 3.66 14.09
C PRO A 175 -0.85 2.74 13.58
N ASP A 176 -0.05 3.27 12.66
CA ASP A 176 1.12 2.61 12.07
C ASP A 176 0.81 1.34 11.22
N LEU A 177 -0.47 1.08 10.92
CA LEU A 177 -0.87 0.01 10.00
C LEU A 177 -0.29 0.20 8.59
N ASP A 178 -0.23 1.43 8.10
CA ASP A 178 0.40 1.80 6.83
C ASP A 178 1.91 1.53 6.81
N LEU A 179 2.61 1.81 7.92
CA LEU A 179 4.03 1.44 8.07
C LEU A 179 4.20 -0.08 8.05
N ALA A 180 3.36 -0.81 8.80
CA ALA A 180 3.38 -2.27 8.77
C ALA A 180 3.11 -2.82 7.36
N GLU A 181 2.16 -2.24 6.61
CA GLU A 181 1.88 -2.63 5.21
C GLU A 181 3.12 -2.42 4.32
N ALA A 182 3.79 -1.28 4.46
CA ALA A 182 4.98 -0.95 3.68
C ALA A 182 6.17 -1.86 4.03
N LEU A 183 6.35 -2.23 5.30
CA LEU A 183 7.35 -3.19 5.74
C LEU A 183 7.07 -4.60 5.20
N VAL A 184 5.81 -5.03 5.21
CA VAL A 184 5.41 -6.31 4.61
C VAL A 184 5.69 -6.33 3.11
N LEU A 185 5.39 -5.24 2.40
CA LEU A 185 5.78 -5.10 1.00
C LEU A 185 7.29 -5.24 0.78
N ARG A 186 8.10 -4.58 1.63
CA ARG A 186 9.56 -4.67 1.58
C ARG A 186 10.07 -6.10 1.75
N TRP A 187 9.46 -6.91 2.61
CA TRP A 187 9.83 -8.33 2.75
C TRP A 187 9.39 -9.20 1.58
N LEU A 188 8.21 -8.93 1.02
CA LEU A 188 7.68 -9.70 -0.10
C LEU A 188 8.39 -9.38 -1.43
N ASP A 189 8.96 -8.19 -1.57
CA ASP A 189 9.66 -7.77 -2.80
C ASP A 189 11.09 -8.32 -2.88
N ASP A 190 11.32 -9.28 -3.76
CA ASP A 190 12.64 -9.82 -4.09
C ASP A 190 13.50 -8.86 -4.96
N GLY A 191 12.92 -7.75 -5.43
CA GLY A 191 13.61 -6.75 -6.24
C GLY A 191 13.79 -7.11 -7.72
N ALA A 192 13.29 -8.25 -8.20
CA ALA A 192 13.46 -8.70 -9.58
C ALA A 192 12.87 -7.72 -10.61
N GLN A 193 11.83 -6.98 -10.24
CA GLN A 193 11.16 -5.99 -11.09
C GLN A 193 11.47 -4.55 -10.72
N ARG A 194 12.44 -4.30 -9.83
CA ARG A 194 12.75 -2.97 -9.28
C ARG A 194 13.06 -1.94 -10.36
N LYS A 195 13.94 -2.29 -11.31
CA LYS A 195 14.30 -1.40 -12.43
C LYS A 195 13.09 -1.03 -13.29
N THR A 196 12.25 -2.03 -13.61
CA THR A 196 11.02 -1.83 -14.38
C THR A 196 10.05 -0.94 -13.63
N LEU A 197 9.75 -1.25 -12.38
CA LEU A 197 8.82 -0.48 -11.56
C LEU A 197 9.31 0.94 -11.27
N ALA A 198 10.62 1.16 -11.11
CA ALA A 198 11.21 2.50 -11.03
C ALA A 198 10.90 3.34 -12.28
N ALA A 199 11.06 2.75 -13.48
CA ALA A 199 10.77 3.45 -14.72
C ALA A 199 9.27 3.77 -14.85
N PHE A 200 8.40 2.84 -14.45
CA PHE A 200 6.94 3.03 -14.47
C PHE A 200 6.41 3.92 -13.33
N ASP A 201 7.21 4.26 -12.32
CA ASP A 201 6.78 5.18 -11.25
C ASP A 201 6.75 6.65 -11.69
N ASN A 202 7.48 6.98 -12.78
CA ASN A 202 7.41 8.28 -13.45
C ASN A 202 5.96 8.71 -13.68
N ARG A 203 5.67 10.00 -13.51
CA ARG A 203 4.35 10.56 -13.76
C ARG A 203 4.03 10.58 -15.24
N TYR A 204 2.81 10.15 -15.56
CA TYR A 204 2.27 10.23 -16.91
C TYR A 204 2.19 11.69 -17.35
N THR A 205 2.54 11.94 -18.60
CA THR A 205 2.42 13.24 -19.23
C THR A 205 1.57 13.17 -20.50
N ASP A 206 0.91 14.28 -20.87
CA ASP A 206 0.23 14.35 -22.17
C ASP A 206 1.09 15.00 -23.26
N ARG A 207 0.59 15.00 -24.51
CA ARG A 207 1.24 15.65 -25.65
C ARG A 207 1.39 17.17 -25.53
N SER A 208 0.67 17.79 -24.59
CA SER A 208 0.79 19.23 -24.30
C SER A 208 1.83 19.53 -23.21
N GLY A 209 2.49 18.51 -22.66
CA GLY A 209 3.48 18.66 -21.60
C GLY A 209 2.87 18.78 -20.20
N ASN A 210 1.57 18.53 -20.03
CA ASN A 210 0.99 18.51 -18.69
C ASN A 210 1.42 17.24 -17.95
N VAL A 211 1.90 17.40 -16.72
CA VAL A 211 2.27 16.31 -15.82
C VAL A 211 1.13 16.09 -14.84
N PHE A 212 0.66 14.84 -14.72
CA PHE A 212 -0.46 14.47 -13.87
C PHE A 212 0.05 13.92 -12.52
N PRO A 213 -0.01 14.68 -11.42
CA PRO A 213 0.70 14.35 -10.18
C PRO A 213 0.24 13.05 -9.49
N GLU A 214 -1.01 12.62 -9.71
CA GLU A 214 -1.57 11.39 -9.11
C GLU A 214 -1.68 10.22 -10.09
N VAL A 215 -1.07 10.33 -11.27
CA VAL A 215 -1.09 9.30 -12.31
C VAL A 215 0.34 8.94 -12.68
N SER A 216 0.76 7.73 -12.33
CA SER A 216 2.03 7.15 -12.80
C SER A 216 1.87 6.53 -14.19
N LEU A 217 2.99 6.28 -14.87
CA LEU A 217 3.00 5.44 -16.07
C LEU A 217 2.51 4.02 -15.75
N TYR A 218 2.78 3.49 -14.55
CA TYR A 218 2.18 2.24 -14.09
C TYR A 218 0.65 2.31 -14.14
N ASP A 219 0.04 3.38 -13.62
CA ASP A 219 -1.42 3.53 -13.61
C ASP A 219 -1.99 3.67 -15.02
N ALA A 220 -1.32 4.44 -15.88
CA ALA A 220 -1.68 4.59 -17.28
C ALA A 220 -1.69 3.24 -18.02
N TRP A 221 -0.59 2.46 -17.92
CA TRP A 221 -0.47 1.16 -18.57
C TRP A 221 -1.37 0.08 -17.95
N ALA A 222 -1.53 0.08 -16.62
CA ALA A 222 -2.40 -0.87 -15.92
C ALA A 222 -3.89 -0.65 -16.21
N SER A 223 -4.28 0.57 -16.60
CA SER A 223 -5.69 0.92 -16.83
C SER A 223 -6.33 0.14 -17.98
N GLY A 224 -5.54 -0.29 -18.97
CA GLY A 224 -6.04 -0.85 -20.23
C GLY A 224 -6.84 0.14 -21.07
N ALA A 225 -6.86 1.42 -20.71
CA ALA A 225 -7.53 2.46 -21.47
C ALA A 225 -6.75 2.77 -22.76
N GLU A 226 -7.46 2.99 -23.85
CA GLU A 226 -6.87 3.54 -25.07
C GLU A 226 -6.56 5.01 -24.82
N ILE A 227 -5.29 5.27 -24.51
CA ILE A 227 -4.77 6.61 -24.29
C ILE A 227 -3.58 6.88 -25.18
N GLU A 228 -3.42 8.14 -25.49
CA GLU A 228 -2.30 8.64 -26.26
C GLU A 228 -1.07 8.76 -25.37
N MET A 229 0.00 8.00 -25.65
CA MET A 229 1.25 8.11 -24.90
C MET A 229 2.24 9.01 -25.67
N PRO A 230 2.77 10.09 -25.07
CA PRO A 230 3.73 10.94 -25.76
C PRO A 230 5.09 10.26 -25.89
N ASP A 231 5.78 10.48 -27.01
CA ASP A 231 7.09 9.86 -27.33
C ASP A 231 8.11 9.97 -26.21
N VAL A 232 8.13 11.08 -25.46
CA VAL A 232 9.01 11.26 -24.29
C VAL A 232 8.85 10.16 -23.24
N ASP A 233 7.62 9.70 -22.98
CA ASP A 233 7.31 8.70 -21.96
C ASP A 233 7.59 7.30 -22.53
N THR A 234 7.28 7.08 -23.82
CA THR A 234 7.56 5.81 -24.52
C THR A 234 9.07 5.57 -24.63
N LEU A 235 9.81 6.56 -25.13
CA LEU A 235 11.26 6.53 -25.26
C LEU A 235 11.93 6.59 -23.88
N GLY A 236 11.34 7.28 -22.91
CA GLY A 236 11.74 7.25 -21.50
C GLY A 236 11.85 5.84 -20.96
N LEU A 237 10.77 5.07 -21.10
CA LEU A 237 10.71 3.66 -20.71
C LEU A 237 11.72 2.81 -21.49
N VAL A 238 11.78 2.94 -22.82
CA VAL A 238 12.72 2.18 -23.65
C VAL A 238 14.17 2.46 -23.28
N HIS A 239 14.56 3.74 -23.19
CA HIS A 239 15.93 4.15 -22.87
C HIS A 239 16.35 3.67 -21.48
N SER A 240 15.41 3.63 -20.54
CA SER A 240 15.67 3.19 -19.17
C SER A 240 15.78 1.67 -19.06
N LEU A 241 14.87 0.94 -19.70
CA LEU A 241 14.72 -0.50 -19.52
C LEU A 241 15.58 -1.31 -20.49
N VAL A 242 15.77 -0.82 -21.71
CA VAL A 242 16.51 -1.46 -22.81
C VAL A 242 17.56 -0.48 -23.37
N PRO A 243 18.62 -0.16 -22.60
CA PRO A 243 19.57 0.92 -22.94
C PRO A 243 20.25 0.75 -24.29
N GLU A 244 20.43 -0.48 -24.76
CA GLU A 244 20.97 -0.81 -26.09
C GLU A 244 20.10 -0.27 -27.23
N ARG A 245 18.79 -0.10 -27.00
CA ARG A 245 17.86 0.49 -27.97
C ARG A 245 17.78 2.02 -27.91
N LYS A 246 18.44 2.67 -26.94
CA LYS A 246 18.51 4.15 -26.84
C LYS A 246 19.09 4.81 -28.09
N TRP A 247 19.92 4.10 -28.84
CA TRP A 247 20.57 4.58 -30.05
C TRP A 247 20.00 3.96 -31.33
N ASP A 248 18.88 3.24 -31.25
CA ASP A 248 18.18 2.76 -32.43
C ASP A 248 17.60 3.96 -33.18
N ARG A 249 18.10 4.20 -34.40
CA ARG A 249 17.70 5.35 -35.23
C ARG A 249 16.22 5.31 -35.62
N ARG A 250 15.54 4.17 -35.48
CA ARG A 250 14.11 4.02 -35.73
C ARG A 250 13.26 4.62 -34.63
N TRP A 251 13.77 4.65 -33.40
CA TRP A 251 13.03 5.05 -32.21
C TRP A 251 13.57 6.39 -31.69
N VAL A 252 13.40 7.42 -32.51
CA VAL A 252 13.79 8.80 -32.21
C VAL A 252 12.58 9.70 -32.41
N ALA A 253 12.30 10.59 -31.47
CA ALA A 253 11.17 11.51 -31.55
C ALA A 253 11.30 12.48 -32.77
N PRO A 254 10.25 12.68 -33.58
CA PRO A 254 8.96 11.99 -33.52
C PRO A 254 9.06 10.53 -34.03
N VAL A 255 8.59 9.58 -33.23
CA VAL A 255 8.65 8.15 -33.58
C VAL A 255 7.68 7.89 -34.73
N PRO A 256 8.12 7.30 -35.85
CA PRO A 256 7.23 6.99 -36.98
C PRO A 256 6.12 6.02 -36.57
N ASN A 257 4.90 6.23 -37.08
CA ASN A 257 3.75 5.34 -36.79
C ASN A 257 4.02 3.86 -37.11
N SER A 258 4.87 3.57 -38.10
CA SER A 258 5.24 2.19 -38.45
C SER A 258 6.03 1.46 -37.36
N GLU A 259 6.62 2.19 -36.42
CA GLU A 259 7.43 1.64 -35.32
C GLU A 259 6.64 1.54 -34.01
N HIS A 260 5.42 2.11 -33.95
CA HIS A 260 4.62 2.18 -32.72
C HIS A 260 4.28 0.80 -32.19
N ASP A 261 3.84 -0.12 -33.06
CA ASP A 261 3.45 -1.47 -32.64
C ASP A 261 4.62 -2.27 -32.06
N GLU A 262 5.82 -2.19 -32.67
CA GLU A 262 7.03 -2.86 -32.16
C GLU A 262 7.43 -2.27 -30.79
N MET A 263 7.45 -0.94 -30.68
CA MET A 263 7.85 -0.25 -29.46
C MET A 263 6.87 -0.50 -28.31
N TYR A 264 5.56 -0.38 -28.56
CA TYR A 264 4.53 -0.65 -27.55
C TYR A 264 4.47 -2.13 -27.17
N GLY A 265 4.69 -3.03 -28.13
CA GLY A 265 4.83 -4.46 -27.87
C GLY A 265 5.97 -4.74 -26.89
N LEU A 266 7.16 -4.19 -27.13
CA LEU A 266 8.31 -4.31 -26.23
C LEU A 266 8.02 -3.76 -24.83
N ILE A 267 7.43 -2.57 -24.72
CA ILE A 267 7.10 -1.98 -23.42
C ILE A 267 6.07 -2.86 -22.68
N GLY A 268 5.08 -3.41 -23.39
CA GLY A 268 4.11 -4.35 -22.85
C GLY A 268 4.75 -5.64 -22.31
N GLU A 269 5.69 -6.24 -23.05
CA GLU A 269 6.44 -7.42 -22.61
C GLU A 269 7.22 -7.18 -21.32
N LEU A 270 7.77 -5.97 -21.14
CA LEU A 270 8.45 -5.57 -19.91
C LEU A 270 7.46 -5.26 -18.77
N PHE A 271 6.32 -4.66 -19.09
CA PHE A 271 5.35 -4.20 -18.11
C PHE A 271 4.57 -5.33 -17.44
N VAL A 272 4.12 -6.33 -18.21
CA VAL A 272 3.22 -7.38 -17.69
C VAL A 272 3.82 -8.11 -16.48
N PRO A 273 5.06 -8.62 -16.51
CA PRO A 273 5.67 -9.26 -15.34
C PRO A 273 5.82 -8.30 -14.15
N ALA A 274 6.12 -7.02 -14.39
CA ALA A 274 6.22 -6.01 -13.34
C ALA A 274 4.87 -5.71 -12.68
N LYS A 275 3.80 -5.62 -13.47
CA LYS A 275 2.42 -5.47 -12.98
C LYS A 275 2.00 -6.67 -12.15
N GLU A 276 2.24 -7.89 -12.62
CA GLU A 276 1.91 -9.11 -11.88
C GLU A 276 2.70 -9.20 -10.56
N HIS A 277 4.00 -8.89 -10.62
CA HIS A 277 4.89 -8.83 -9.45
C HIS A 277 4.38 -7.88 -8.37
N ARG A 278 4.11 -6.63 -8.75
CA ARG A 278 3.62 -5.58 -7.86
C ARG A 278 2.23 -5.87 -7.32
N SER A 279 1.30 -6.22 -8.20
CA SER A 279 -0.11 -6.40 -7.83
C SER A 279 -0.32 -7.54 -6.82
N LEU A 280 0.36 -8.68 -7.00
CA LEU A 280 0.28 -9.80 -6.04
C LEU A 280 0.77 -9.39 -4.65
N ARG A 281 1.93 -8.73 -4.60
CA ARG A 281 2.56 -8.34 -3.33
C ARG A 281 1.77 -7.26 -2.61
N GLU A 282 1.22 -6.28 -3.33
CA GLU A 282 0.26 -5.31 -2.76
C GLU A 282 -1.00 -5.99 -2.23
N ALA A 283 -1.51 -7.01 -2.93
CA ALA A 283 -2.69 -7.74 -2.48
C ALA A 283 -2.39 -8.54 -1.19
N LEU A 284 -1.27 -9.25 -1.16
CA LEU A 284 -0.84 -10.02 0.01
C LEU A 284 -0.55 -9.13 1.21
N SER A 285 0.21 -8.03 1.04
CA SER A 285 0.55 -7.13 2.15
C SER A 285 -0.70 -6.52 2.78
N ARG A 286 -1.71 -6.18 1.98
CA ARG A 286 -2.99 -5.68 2.49
C ARG A 286 -3.77 -6.77 3.22
N CYS A 287 -3.86 -7.98 2.66
CA CYS A 287 -4.50 -9.13 3.33
C CYS A 287 -3.80 -9.54 4.62
N PHE A 288 -2.53 -9.18 4.82
CA PHE A 288 -1.85 -9.42 6.09
C PHE A 288 -2.53 -8.68 7.25
N LEU A 289 -3.05 -7.47 6.99
CA LEU A 289 -3.50 -6.50 8.01
C LEU A 289 -5.01 -6.20 7.97
N ILE A 290 -5.67 -6.44 6.84
CA ILE A 290 -7.04 -6.01 6.58
C ILE A 290 -7.87 -7.23 6.17
N ALA A 291 -9.08 -7.35 6.69
CA ALA A 291 -9.95 -8.48 6.41
C ALA A 291 -10.41 -8.48 4.95
N GLU A 292 -10.92 -7.33 4.51
CA GLU A 292 -11.48 -7.09 3.17
C GLU A 292 -10.81 -5.87 2.52
N PRO A 293 -9.54 -5.99 2.12
CA PRO A 293 -8.84 -4.88 1.50
C PRO A 293 -9.36 -4.59 0.09
N VAL A 294 -9.25 -3.32 -0.29
CA VAL A 294 -9.43 -2.91 -1.68
C VAL A 294 -8.24 -3.41 -2.51
N MET A 295 -8.54 -4.23 -3.51
CA MET A 295 -7.55 -4.77 -4.44
C MET A 295 -7.59 -4.06 -5.80
N ARG A 296 -6.47 -4.13 -6.52
CA ARG A 296 -6.30 -3.56 -7.87
C ARG A 296 -6.02 -4.66 -8.89
N ASP A 297 -5.89 -4.27 -10.15
CA ASP A 297 -5.31 -5.07 -11.24
C ASP A 297 -6.00 -6.42 -11.54
N GLY A 298 -7.30 -6.53 -11.21
CA GLY A 298 -8.15 -7.69 -11.55
C GLY A 298 -8.43 -8.64 -10.38
N PHE A 299 -7.82 -8.42 -9.21
CA PHE A 299 -8.15 -9.18 -8.01
C PHE A 299 -9.54 -8.82 -7.48
N SER A 300 -10.27 -9.83 -7.00
CA SER A 300 -11.65 -9.75 -6.53
C SER A 300 -11.78 -10.28 -5.10
N SER A 301 -12.97 -10.19 -4.51
CA SER A 301 -13.26 -10.74 -3.17
C SER A 301 -12.95 -12.23 -3.04
N GLY A 302 -13.10 -13.02 -4.11
CA GLY A 302 -12.70 -14.43 -4.12
C GLY A 302 -11.21 -14.65 -3.88
N HIS A 303 -10.36 -13.71 -4.32
CA HIS A 303 -8.92 -13.75 -4.09
C HIS A 303 -8.55 -13.40 -2.65
N VAL A 304 -9.35 -12.59 -1.96
CA VAL A 304 -9.12 -12.22 -0.56
C VAL A 304 -9.03 -13.47 0.31
N THR A 305 -10.00 -14.39 0.22
CA THR A 305 -9.94 -15.64 0.99
C THR A 305 -8.70 -16.47 0.65
N ALA A 306 -8.30 -16.51 -0.62
CA ALA A 306 -7.08 -17.21 -1.04
C ALA A 306 -5.80 -16.58 -0.48
N PHE A 307 -5.75 -15.25 -0.34
CA PHE A 307 -4.61 -14.57 0.26
C PHE A 307 -4.60 -14.67 1.78
N GLN A 308 -5.77 -14.70 2.44
CA GLN A 308 -5.85 -15.00 3.87
C GLN A 308 -5.35 -16.43 4.14
N ALA A 309 -5.73 -17.41 3.32
CA ALA A 309 -5.21 -18.77 3.39
C ALA A 309 -3.69 -18.83 3.18
N PHE A 310 -3.15 -17.98 2.31
CA PHE A 310 -1.73 -17.97 2.01
C PHE A 310 -0.94 -17.53 3.25
N TRP A 311 -1.45 -16.54 3.98
CA TRP A 311 -0.86 -16.14 5.25
C TRP A 311 -0.97 -17.22 6.33
N GLU A 312 -2.09 -17.93 6.41
CA GLU A 312 -2.25 -19.03 7.36
C GLU A 312 -1.27 -20.18 7.08
N GLU A 313 -1.11 -20.57 5.81
CA GLU A 313 -0.15 -21.61 5.43
C GLU A 313 1.29 -21.23 5.76
N ASN A 314 1.64 -19.94 5.59
CA ASN A 314 2.96 -19.41 5.87
C ASN A 314 3.12 -18.92 7.32
N GLY A 315 2.17 -19.27 8.21
CA GLY A 315 2.24 -18.95 9.64
C GLY A 315 2.25 -17.46 9.96
N SER A 316 1.77 -16.60 9.07
CA SER A 316 1.87 -15.12 9.16
C SER A 316 3.31 -14.60 9.22
N GLU A 317 4.27 -15.32 8.65
CA GLU A 317 5.67 -14.89 8.57
C GLU A 317 5.97 -14.30 7.17
N PRO A 318 6.22 -12.99 7.06
CA PRO A 318 6.50 -12.36 5.77
C PRO A 318 7.71 -12.95 5.03
N THR A 319 8.72 -13.42 5.74
CA THR A 319 9.89 -14.07 5.15
C THR A 319 9.55 -15.43 4.53
N LYS A 320 8.82 -16.30 5.25
CA LYS A 320 8.33 -17.58 4.71
C LYS A 320 7.37 -17.35 3.53
N ALA A 321 6.48 -16.37 3.68
CA ALA A 321 5.58 -15.96 2.61
C ALA A 321 6.35 -15.52 1.37
N ALA A 322 7.40 -14.71 1.51
CA ALA A 322 8.25 -14.28 0.39
C ALA A 322 8.94 -15.47 -0.31
N GLU A 323 9.46 -16.43 0.46
CA GLU A 323 10.06 -17.66 -0.08
C GLU A 323 9.07 -18.52 -0.87
N ALA A 324 7.78 -18.48 -0.52
CA ALA A 324 6.72 -19.22 -1.20
C ALA A 324 6.19 -18.53 -2.47
N LEU A 325 6.58 -17.28 -2.75
CA LEU A 325 6.11 -16.55 -3.93
C LEU A 325 6.78 -17.05 -5.22
N PRO A 326 6.04 -17.06 -6.35
CA PRO A 326 6.61 -17.44 -7.63
C PRO A 326 7.53 -16.35 -8.17
N ALA A 327 8.41 -16.73 -9.11
CA ALA A 327 9.03 -15.77 -9.99
C ALA A 327 7.95 -15.06 -10.84
N PRO A 328 8.16 -13.81 -11.29
CA PRO A 328 7.14 -13.03 -12.02
C PRO A 328 6.52 -13.78 -13.21
N LYS A 329 7.32 -14.50 -13.99
CA LYS A 329 6.87 -15.26 -15.17
C LYS A 329 5.92 -16.43 -14.86
N ASP A 330 5.93 -16.93 -13.63
CA ASP A 330 5.17 -18.12 -13.21
C ASP A 330 3.89 -17.74 -12.43
N PHE A 331 3.57 -16.44 -12.37
CA PHE A 331 2.47 -15.88 -11.58
C PHE A 331 1.10 -16.49 -11.89
N GLY A 332 0.73 -16.55 -13.18
CA GLY A 332 -0.58 -17.03 -13.60
C GLY A 332 -0.82 -18.50 -13.28
N ASP A 333 0.23 -19.32 -13.32
CA ASP A 333 0.15 -20.74 -12.97
C ASP A 333 0.12 -20.93 -11.46
N PHE A 334 0.95 -20.18 -10.72
CA PHE A 334 0.92 -20.17 -9.27
C PHE A 334 -0.47 -19.86 -8.71
N LEU A 335 -1.11 -18.77 -9.15
CA LEU A 335 -2.40 -18.36 -8.60
C LEU A 335 -3.50 -19.39 -8.90
N ARG A 336 -3.48 -19.94 -10.12
CA ARG A 336 -4.44 -20.97 -10.55
C ARG A 336 -4.29 -22.26 -9.74
N ASP A 337 -3.06 -22.71 -9.53
CA ASP A 337 -2.77 -23.92 -8.79
C ASP A 337 -3.02 -23.74 -7.29
N TRP A 338 -2.71 -22.56 -6.76
CA TRP A 338 -3.02 -22.16 -5.39
C TRP A 338 -4.52 -22.20 -5.10
N ILE A 339 -5.34 -21.55 -5.93
CA ILE A 339 -6.80 -21.56 -5.79
C ILE A 339 -7.36 -22.99 -5.92
N ARG A 340 -6.83 -23.79 -6.85
CA ARG A 340 -7.25 -25.19 -7.03
C ARG A 340 -6.92 -26.05 -5.80
N ARG A 341 -5.75 -25.85 -5.20
CA ARG A 341 -5.33 -26.56 -3.98
C ARG A 341 -6.22 -26.16 -2.81
N LEU A 342 -6.43 -24.86 -2.62
CA LEU A 342 -7.27 -24.33 -1.55
C LEU A 342 -8.71 -24.85 -1.66
N GLY A 343 -9.26 -24.99 -2.87
CA GLY A 343 -10.59 -25.58 -3.09
C GLY A 343 -10.73 -27.04 -2.63
N LYS A 344 -9.65 -27.72 -2.27
CA LYS A 344 -9.62 -29.10 -1.74
C LYS A 344 -9.21 -29.17 -0.26
N ASP A 345 -8.81 -28.06 0.34
CA ASP A 345 -8.31 -27.99 1.71
C ASP A 345 -9.31 -27.24 2.59
N GLU A 346 -10.28 -27.98 3.13
CA GLU A 346 -11.36 -27.40 3.94
C GLU A 346 -10.87 -26.78 5.25
N ASP A 347 -9.83 -27.37 5.86
CA ASP A 347 -9.23 -26.90 7.11
C ASP A 347 -8.52 -25.57 6.89
N LEU A 348 -7.74 -25.44 5.82
CA LEU A 348 -7.07 -24.20 5.47
C LEU A 348 -8.06 -23.10 5.09
N LEU A 349 -9.14 -23.45 4.37
CA LEU A 349 -10.24 -22.52 4.09
C LEU A 349 -10.94 -22.04 5.38
N ALA A 350 -11.15 -22.92 6.35
CA ALA A 350 -11.72 -22.56 7.64
C ALA A 350 -10.77 -21.62 8.42
N ALA A 351 -9.47 -21.91 8.44
CA ALA A 351 -8.45 -21.06 9.06
C ALA A 351 -8.41 -19.66 8.42
N ALA A 352 -8.43 -19.59 7.08
CA ALA A 352 -8.45 -18.33 6.33
C ALA A 352 -9.67 -17.46 6.67
N ARG A 353 -10.84 -18.07 6.79
CA ARG A 353 -12.07 -17.37 7.22
C ARG A 353 -11.98 -16.91 8.67
N GLY A 354 -11.43 -17.74 9.56
CA GLY A 354 -11.18 -17.38 10.95
C GLY A 354 -10.26 -16.16 11.07
N ARG A 355 -9.17 -16.15 10.31
CA ARG A 355 -8.25 -15.02 10.19
C ARG A 355 -8.95 -13.74 9.73
N ALA A 356 -9.70 -13.83 8.62
CA ALA A 356 -10.45 -12.68 8.09
C ALA A 356 -11.46 -12.13 9.11
N ALA A 357 -12.17 -13.02 9.82
CA ALA A 357 -13.11 -12.64 10.85
C ALA A 357 -12.43 -11.96 12.06
N ALA A 358 -11.24 -12.43 12.46
CA ALA A 358 -10.45 -11.79 13.52
C ALA A 358 -10.02 -10.37 13.12
N LEU A 359 -9.49 -10.19 11.91
CA LEU A 359 -9.15 -8.87 11.37
C LEU A 359 -10.36 -7.94 11.29
N ALA A 360 -11.52 -8.44 10.85
CA ALA A 360 -12.75 -7.63 10.77
C ALA A 360 -13.28 -7.22 12.16
N ALA A 361 -13.17 -8.10 13.15
CA ALA A 361 -13.52 -7.78 14.53
C ALA A 361 -12.59 -6.72 15.13
N ASP A 362 -11.32 -6.75 14.75
CA ASP A 362 -10.32 -5.77 15.19
C ASP A 362 -10.54 -4.39 14.56
N GLU A 363 -10.99 -4.31 13.30
CA GLU A 363 -11.40 -3.03 12.68
C GLU A 363 -12.50 -2.34 13.51
N VAL A 364 -13.52 -3.09 13.94
CA VAL A 364 -14.60 -2.56 14.81
C VAL A 364 -14.04 -2.15 16.17
N TYR A 365 -13.11 -2.93 16.72
CA TYR A 365 -12.49 -2.65 18.01
C TYR A 365 -11.69 -1.34 17.99
N VAL A 366 -10.85 -1.11 16.98
CA VAL A 366 -10.04 0.12 16.84
C VAL A 366 -10.95 1.35 16.82
N ARG A 367 -12.02 1.32 16.02
CA ARG A 367 -13.00 2.41 15.97
C ARG A 367 -13.64 2.67 17.33
N GLY A 368 -14.07 1.61 18.03
CA GLY A 368 -14.67 1.73 19.36
C GLY A 368 -13.69 2.29 20.40
N ARG A 369 -12.39 1.95 20.33
CA ARG A 369 -11.37 2.49 21.23
C ARG A 369 -11.08 3.95 20.96
N LEU A 370 -11.03 4.41 19.71
CA LEU A 370 -10.93 5.82 19.38
C LEU A 370 -12.05 6.63 20.03
N ILE A 371 -13.31 6.19 19.89
CA ILE A 371 -14.47 6.88 20.47
C ILE A 371 -14.37 6.94 22.00
N ALA A 372 -13.94 5.84 22.63
CA ALA A 372 -13.73 5.80 24.08
C ALA A 372 -12.64 6.78 24.53
N VAL A 373 -11.48 6.81 23.85
CA VAL A 373 -10.39 7.74 24.13
C VAL A 373 -10.84 9.20 23.97
N MET A 374 -11.59 9.51 22.91
CA MET A 374 -12.12 10.85 22.70
C MET A 374 -13.12 11.27 23.79
N ARG A 375 -13.95 10.34 24.27
CA ARG A 375 -14.87 10.57 25.38
C ARG A 375 -14.12 10.86 26.67
N ASP A 376 -13.10 10.08 27.00
CA ASP A 376 -12.23 10.30 28.17
C ASP A 376 -11.51 11.65 28.10
N MET A 377 -11.19 12.12 26.89
CA MET A 377 -10.56 13.41 26.62
C MET A 377 -11.57 14.58 26.56
N GLY A 378 -12.85 14.33 26.86
CA GLY A 378 -13.91 15.34 26.92
C GLY A 378 -14.38 15.87 25.55
N ALA A 379 -14.20 15.11 24.47
CA ALA A 379 -14.57 15.56 23.11
C ALA A 379 -16.09 15.72 22.90
N PHE A 380 -16.90 15.02 23.69
CA PHE A 380 -18.36 14.95 23.53
C PHE A 380 -19.15 15.62 24.67
N GLU A 381 -18.47 16.27 25.62
CA GLU A 381 -19.16 17.03 26.65
C GLU A 381 -19.76 18.28 26.01
N ALA A 382 -21.08 18.46 26.14
CA ALA A 382 -21.75 19.67 25.67
C ALA A 382 -21.03 20.86 26.31
N LYS A 383 -20.63 21.86 25.49
CA LYS A 383 -20.19 23.16 26.01
C LYS A 383 -21.33 23.70 26.88
N GLY A 384 -21.20 23.54 28.19
CA GLY A 384 -22.14 24.10 29.15
C GLY A 384 -22.18 25.60 28.92
N ASN A 385 -23.32 26.09 28.44
CA ASN A 385 -23.69 27.50 28.54
C ASN A 385 -24.20 27.77 29.95
#